data_AF-A0A832L587-F1
#
_entry.id   AF-A0A832L587-F1
#
_cell.length_a   1.000
_cell.length_b   1.000
_cell.length_c   1.000
_cell.angle_alpha   90.00
_cell.angle_beta   90.00
_cell.angle_gamma   90.00
#
_symmetry.space_group_name_H-M   'P 1'
#
loop_
_entity.id
_entity.type
_entity.pdbx_description
1 polymer ?
#
loop_
_entity_poly.entity_id
_entity_poly.type
_entity_poly.pdbx_seq_one_letter_code
_entity_poly.pdbx_strand_id
1 'polypeptide(L)'
;MNSKVIGLDIGGANTKLASSDGKVVELHYLPLWKNTQLPEVLKEIAQRLQPEKVAVVMTGELADCFEDKEQGIRFIKACVDSAFGPSKVSYINSIGRFQRETDDIRELAAANWAASARLIGKELGDCIFVDVGSTTSDIIPIISGEHKAGLTDFKRMVRSELVYAGTLRTNLAALLEKVKLDRGWCRTASELFATTADAYLLLEEINESMYTCETTDGAGRNKIDSMRRLARVVCADLSEIKEKEIYDIASQVKEKQVSVLAEAISEVAERNGLKRIAAAGLGEFLIKEAAERLGFECISVSGRWGEEISKVFPAYAAAGLLDAQPF
;
A
#
# COMPACT_ATOMS: atom_id res chain seq x y z
N MET A 1 -19.33 -3.52 26.81
CA MET A 1 -19.22 -4.92 26.35
C MET A 1 -18.29 -4.87 25.13
N ASN A 2 -17.05 -5.32 25.25
CA ASN A 2 -16.11 -5.29 24.13
C ASN A 2 -16.49 -6.42 23.18
N SER A 3 -17.21 -6.12 22.10
CA SER A 3 -17.41 -7.11 21.05
C SER A 3 -16.03 -7.52 20.51
N LYS A 4 -15.80 -8.83 20.38
CA LYS A 4 -14.56 -9.36 19.79
C LYS A 4 -14.68 -9.33 18.27
N VAL A 5 -14.69 -8.13 17.69
CA VAL A 5 -14.67 -7.94 16.25
C VAL A 5 -13.22 -7.87 15.78
N ILE A 6 -12.89 -8.71 14.79
CA ILE A 6 -11.62 -8.64 14.09
C ILE A 6 -11.85 -8.32 12.61
N GLY A 7 -10.84 -7.76 11.99
CA GLY A 7 -10.76 -7.55 10.56
C GLY A 7 -9.58 -8.29 9.97
N LEU A 8 -9.74 -8.74 8.73
CA LEU A 8 -8.72 -9.41 7.93
C LEU A 8 -8.56 -8.67 6.61
N ASP A 9 -7.31 -8.38 6.23
CA ASP A 9 -6.94 -7.98 4.87
C ASP A 9 -6.10 -9.11 4.26
N ILE A 10 -6.73 -9.91 3.39
CA ILE A 10 -6.10 -11.03 2.70
C ILE A 10 -5.48 -10.52 1.39
N GLY A 11 -4.21 -10.14 1.46
CA GLY A 11 -3.42 -9.77 0.29
C GLY A 11 -2.76 -10.96 -0.39
N GLY A 12 -2.12 -10.72 -1.55
CA GLY A 12 -1.46 -11.80 -2.30
C GLY A 12 -0.28 -12.41 -1.56
N ALA A 13 0.53 -11.57 -0.89
CA ALA A 13 1.74 -11.99 -0.18
C ALA A 13 1.56 -12.01 1.34
N ASN A 14 0.73 -11.12 1.86
CA ASN A 14 0.60 -10.86 3.29
C ASN A 14 -0.89 -10.88 3.67
N THR A 15 -1.16 -11.43 4.85
CA THR A 15 -2.44 -11.33 5.52
C THR A 15 -2.28 -10.45 6.76
N LYS A 16 -3.11 -9.42 6.89
CA LYS A 16 -3.11 -8.54 8.04
C LYS A 16 -4.33 -8.81 8.90
N LEU A 17 -4.18 -8.70 10.21
CA LEU A 17 -5.23 -8.85 11.19
C LEU A 17 -5.23 -7.68 12.16
N ALA A 18 -6.42 -7.19 12.49
CA ALA A 18 -6.58 -6.22 13.57
C ALA A 18 -7.89 -6.41 14.33
N SER A 19 -7.94 -6.10 15.62
CA SER A 19 -9.21 -5.98 16.37
C SER A 19 -9.78 -4.57 16.26
N SER A 20 -11.11 -4.41 16.39
CA SER A 20 -11.76 -3.08 16.33
C SER A 20 -11.29 -2.13 17.43
N ASP A 21 -10.89 -2.67 18.59
CA ASP A 21 -10.31 -1.92 19.70
C ASP A 21 -8.79 -1.68 19.58
N GLY A 22 -8.16 -2.15 18.49
CA GLY A 22 -6.74 -1.93 18.19
C GLY A 22 -5.76 -2.71 19.07
N LYS A 23 -6.22 -3.60 19.96
CA LYS A 23 -5.35 -4.37 20.87
C LYS A 23 -4.69 -5.58 20.23
N VAL A 24 -5.28 -6.12 19.17
CA VAL A 24 -4.69 -7.19 18.37
C VAL A 24 -4.29 -6.58 17.05
N VAL A 25 -3.01 -6.71 16.69
CA VAL A 25 -2.44 -6.27 15.43
C VAL A 25 -1.42 -7.33 15.02
N GLU A 26 -1.63 -7.97 13.88
CA GLU A 26 -0.74 -9.02 13.38
C GLU A 26 -0.55 -8.90 11.87
N LEU A 27 0.69 -9.12 11.41
CA LEU A 27 1.06 -9.19 10.02
C LEU A 27 1.69 -10.55 9.74
N HIS A 28 1.05 -11.32 8.85
CA HIS A 28 1.47 -12.67 8.49
C HIS A 28 1.93 -12.70 7.04
N TYR A 29 3.16 -13.17 6.78
CA TYR A 29 3.64 -13.40 5.42
C TYR A 29 3.12 -14.75 4.92
N LEU A 30 2.05 -14.71 4.10
CA LEU A 30 1.31 -15.88 3.59
C LEU A 30 1.12 -15.76 2.07
N PRO A 31 2.17 -15.96 1.27
CA PRO A 31 2.07 -15.89 -0.19
C PRO A 31 1.10 -16.93 -0.74
N LEU A 32 0.04 -16.47 -1.41
CA LEU A 32 -1.01 -17.34 -1.97
C LEU A 32 -0.47 -18.27 -3.07
N TRP A 33 0.57 -17.84 -3.78
CA TRP A 33 1.15 -18.57 -4.91
C TRP A 33 2.25 -19.59 -4.55
N LYS A 34 2.53 -19.80 -3.25
CA LYS A 34 3.59 -20.70 -2.78
C LYS A 34 3.10 -21.72 -1.76
N ASN A 35 2.28 -22.70 -2.18
CA ASN A 35 1.69 -23.72 -1.27
C ASN A 35 1.15 -23.07 0.02
N THR A 36 0.21 -22.16 -0.15
CA THR A 36 -0.20 -21.24 0.91
C THR A 36 -0.66 -21.96 2.18
N GLN A 37 -0.18 -21.46 3.33
CA GLN A 37 -0.61 -21.91 4.66
C GLN A 37 -1.81 -21.10 5.19
N LEU A 38 -2.47 -20.33 4.32
CA LEU A 38 -3.60 -19.50 4.69
C LEU A 38 -4.70 -20.28 5.42
N PRO A 39 -5.17 -21.47 4.95
CA PRO A 39 -6.23 -22.20 5.64
C PRO A 39 -5.86 -22.58 7.08
N GLU A 40 -4.62 -23.01 7.31
CA GLU A 40 -4.11 -23.43 8.62
C GLU A 40 -4.00 -22.24 9.56
N VAL A 41 -3.38 -21.14 9.12
CA VAL A 41 -3.19 -19.94 9.93
C VAL A 41 -4.53 -19.30 10.30
N LEU A 42 -5.50 -19.26 9.38
CA LEU A 42 -6.84 -18.74 9.69
C LEU A 42 -7.55 -19.60 10.75
N LYS A 43 -7.41 -20.93 10.71
CA LYS A 43 -7.96 -21.82 11.76
C LYS A 43 -7.28 -21.59 13.11
N GLU A 44 -5.97 -21.41 13.14
CA GLU A 44 -5.23 -21.09 14.37
C GLU A 44 -5.68 -19.75 14.96
N ILE A 45 -5.85 -18.73 14.12
CA ILE A 45 -6.39 -17.42 14.53
C ILE A 45 -7.81 -17.58 15.09
N ALA A 46 -8.68 -18.33 14.41
CA ALA A 46 -10.06 -18.55 14.85
C ALA A 46 -10.12 -19.27 16.21
N GLN A 47 -9.29 -20.28 16.42
CA GLN A 47 -9.19 -21.02 17.69
C GLN A 47 -8.63 -20.16 18.83
N ARG A 48 -7.60 -19.36 18.55
CA ARG A 48 -6.91 -18.52 19.54
C ARG A 48 -7.73 -17.31 19.96
N LEU A 49 -8.34 -16.61 19.01
CA LEU A 49 -9.05 -15.34 19.29
C LEU A 49 -10.53 -15.55 19.61
N GLN A 50 -11.15 -16.58 19.02
CA GLN A 50 -12.59 -16.86 19.11
C GLN A 50 -13.45 -15.60 18.89
N PRO A 51 -13.33 -14.94 17.72
CA PRO A 51 -14.05 -13.70 17.45
C PRO A 51 -15.56 -13.95 17.35
N GLU A 52 -16.32 -12.90 17.69
CA GLU A 52 -17.78 -12.87 17.53
C GLU A 52 -18.14 -12.56 16.07
N LYS A 53 -17.43 -11.62 15.46
CA LYS A 53 -17.62 -11.18 14.08
C LYS A 53 -16.26 -10.97 13.40
N VAL A 54 -16.22 -11.20 12.09
CA VAL A 54 -15.03 -11.07 11.25
C VAL A 54 -15.36 -10.24 10.03
N ALA A 55 -14.69 -9.10 9.88
CA ALA A 55 -14.74 -8.29 8.67
C ALA A 55 -13.61 -8.69 7.72
N VAL A 56 -13.86 -8.78 6.41
CA VAL A 56 -12.86 -9.21 5.44
C VAL A 56 -12.79 -8.24 4.27
N VAL A 57 -11.59 -7.79 3.96
CA VAL A 57 -11.21 -7.21 2.67
C VAL A 57 -10.19 -8.13 2.00
N MET A 58 -10.14 -8.13 0.68
CA MET A 58 -9.16 -8.92 -0.06
C MET A 58 -8.55 -8.12 -1.22
N THR A 59 -7.26 -8.39 -1.43
CA THR A 59 -6.47 -7.94 -2.59
C THR A 59 -5.61 -9.06 -3.19
N GLY A 60 -5.63 -10.25 -2.59
CA GLY A 60 -4.91 -11.42 -3.06
C GLY A 60 -5.57 -12.19 -4.20
N GLU A 61 -6.76 -11.78 -4.65
CA GLU A 61 -7.53 -12.51 -5.66
C GLU A 61 -6.86 -12.58 -7.04
N LEU A 62 -5.85 -11.75 -7.29
CA LEU A 62 -5.03 -11.74 -8.52
C LEU A 62 -3.68 -12.43 -8.36
N ALA A 63 -3.45 -13.20 -7.28
CA ALA A 63 -2.21 -13.95 -7.14
C ALA A 63 -2.01 -14.93 -8.31
N ASP A 64 -0.75 -15.07 -8.78
CA ASP A 64 -0.36 -15.83 -9.98
C ASP A 64 -0.81 -17.30 -10.00
N CYS A 65 -1.20 -17.86 -8.85
CA CYS A 65 -1.73 -19.22 -8.77
C CYS A 65 -3.19 -19.35 -9.24
N PHE A 66 -3.89 -18.25 -9.43
CA PHE A 66 -5.28 -18.26 -9.88
C PHE A 66 -5.39 -18.03 -11.39
N GLU A 67 -6.20 -18.84 -12.05
CA GLU A 67 -6.53 -18.73 -13.48
C GLU A 67 -7.27 -17.43 -13.78
N ASP A 68 -8.15 -17.03 -12.86
CA ASP A 68 -8.86 -15.76 -12.94
C ASP A 68 -9.17 -15.22 -11.54
N LYS A 69 -9.63 -13.97 -11.56
CA LYS A 69 -10.02 -13.22 -10.37
C LYS A 69 -11.13 -13.90 -9.57
N GLU A 70 -12.07 -14.56 -10.24
CA GLU A 70 -13.21 -15.19 -9.58
C GLU A 70 -12.76 -16.43 -8.79
N GLN A 71 -11.83 -17.21 -9.34
CA GLN A 71 -11.19 -18.33 -8.66
C GLN A 71 -10.49 -17.86 -7.38
N GLY A 72 -9.70 -16.79 -7.45
CA GLY A 72 -9.02 -16.22 -6.29
C GLY A 72 -9.99 -15.80 -5.17
N ILE A 73 -11.08 -15.10 -5.53
CA ILE A 73 -12.09 -14.69 -4.56
C ILE A 73 -12.77 -15.91 -3.92
N ARG A 74 -13.17 -16.90 -4.71
CA ARG A 74 -13.80 -18.14 -4.21
C ARG A 74 -12.87 -18.89 -3.26
N PHE A 75 -11.59 -18.98 -3.59
CA PHE A 75 -10.58 -19.63 -2.74
C PHE A 75 -10.46 -18.93 -1.39
N ILE A 76 -10.25 -17.61 -1.38
CA ILE A 76 -10.10 -16.84 -0.14
C ILE A 76 -11.36 -16.95 0.72
N LYS A 77 -12.54 -16.79 0.11
CA LYS A 77 -13.83 -16.90 0.79
C LYS A 77 -14.01 -18.28 1.43
N ALA A 78 -13.71 -19.36 0.70
CA ALA A 78 -13.80 -20.71 1.24
C ALA A 78 -12.87 -20.93 2.45
N CYS A 79 -11.64 -20.40 2.40
CA CYS A 79 -10.69 -20.50 3.51
C CYS A 79 -11.20 -19.78 4.77
N VAL A 80 -11.67 -18.54 4.61
CA VAL A 80 -12.16 -17.73 5.72
C VAL A 80 -13.46 -18.30 6.29
N ASP A 81 -14.44 -18.63 5.43
CA ASP A 81 -15.73 -19.18 5.85
C ASP A 81 -15.54 -20.53 6.56
N SER A 82 -14.60 -21.37 6.11
CA SER A 82 -14.25 -22.62 6.79
C SER A 82 -13.58 -22.42 8.16
N ALA A 83 -12.84 -21.34 8.37
CA ALA A 83 -12.12 -21.09 9.61
C ALA A 83 -13.01 -20.45 10.69
N PHE A 84 -13.86 -19.48 10.30
CA PHE A 84 -14.64 -18.67 11.24
C PHE A 84 -16.13 -19.00 11.28
N GLY A 85 -16.62 -19.71 10.26
CA GLY A 85 -18.05 -19.99 10.06
C GLY A 85 -18.73 -18.84 9.31
N PRO A 86 -19.47 -19.12 8.21
CA PRO A 86 -19.98 -18.08 7.32
C PRO A 86 -20.95 -17.09 7.99
N SER A 87 -21.65 -17.51 9.05
CA SER A 87 -22.57 -16.64 9.80
C SER A 87 -21.89 -15.52 10.60
N LYS A 88 -20.57 -15.62 10.82
CA LYS A 88 -19.78 -14.59 11.53
C LYS A 88 -19.00 -13.68 10.59
N VAL A 89 -18.92 -14.02 9.32
CA VAL A 89 -18.03 -13.37 8.36
C VAL A 89 -18.81 -12.35 7.53
N SER A 90 -18.29 -11.14 7.42
CA SER A 90 -18.84 -10.08 6.59
C SER A 90 -17.75 -9.55 5.66
N TYR A 91 -17.98 -9.68 4.36
CA TYR A 91 -17.04 -9.25 3.33
C TYR A 91 -17.35 -7.81 2.90
N ILE A 92 -16.32 -6.98 2.75
CA ILE A 92 -16.45 -5.62 2.26
C ILE A 92 -16.12 -5.61 0.76
N ASN A 93 -17.00 -4.99 -0.03
CA ASN A 93 -16.81 -4.84 -1.46
C ASN A 93 -15.96 -3.59 -1.81
N SER A 94 -15.63 -3.47 -3.10
CA SER A 94 -14.83 -2.38 -3.68
C SER A 94 -15.41 -0.98 -3.51
N ILE A 95 -16.69 -0.84 -3.11
CA ILE A 95 -17.31 0.44 -2.74
C ILE A 95 -17.32 0.72 -1.23
N GLY A 96 -16.66 -0.14 -0.44
CA GLY A 96 -16.52 -0.01 1.00
C GLY A 96 -17.79 -0.35 1.77
N ARG A 97 -18.67 -1.19 1.22
CA ARG A 97 -19.91 -1.65 1.86
C ARG A 97 -19.83 -3.15 2.12
N PHE A 98 -20.51 -3.61 3.16
CA PHE A 98 -20.65 -5.04 3.39
C PHE A 98 -21.53 -5.66 2.30
N GLN A 99 -21.03 -6.74 1.72
CA GLN A 99 -21.69 -7.49 0.67
C GLN A 99 -22.97 -8.14 1.19
N ARG A 100 -24.02 -8.11 0.36
CA ARG A 100 -25.26 -8.88 0.55
C ARG A 100 -25.16 -10.18 -0.25
N GLU A 101 -25.94 -11.19 0.12
CA GLU A 101 -25.97 -12.48 -0.60
C GLU A 101 -26.31 -12.36 -2.09
N THR A 102 -26.99 -11.28 -2.49
CA THR A 102 -27.39 -11.01 -3.87
C THR A 102 -26.32 -10.34 -4.73
N ASP A 103 -25.25 -9.83 -4.13
CA ASP A 103 -24.26 -9.02 -4.84
C ASP A 103 -23.28 -9.91 -5.61
N ASP A 104 -22.73 -9.39 -6.71
CA ASP A 104 -21.74 -10.12 -7.50
C ASP A 104 -20.46 -10.32 -6.66
N ILE A 105 -19.98 -11.57 -6.60
CA ILE A 105 -18.76 -11.94 -5.88
C ILE A 105 -17.54 -11.16 -6.38
N ARG A 106 -17.55 -10.74 -7.66
CA ARG A 106 -16.48 -9.94 -8.29
C ARG A 106 -16.32 -8.57 -7.66
N GLU A 107 -17.33 -8.07 -6.96
CA GLU A 107 -17.25 -6.80 -6.24
C GLU A 107 -16.35 -6.86 -5.00
N LEU A 108 -16.03 -8.04 -4.47
CA LEU A 108 -15.19 -8.20 -3.26
C LEU A 108 -13.71 -7.86 -3.46
N ALA A 109 -13.30 -7.78 -4.70
CA ALA A 109 -11.93 -7.59 -5.06
C ALA A 109 -11.44 -6.15 -4.95
N ALA A 110 -10.12 -5.99 -4.81
CA ALA A 110 -9.45 -4.68 -4.75
C ALA A 110 -10.06 -3.73 -3.69
N ALA A 111 -10.45 -4.27 -2.53
CA ALA A 111 -11.19 -3.55 -1.50
C ALA A 111 -10.33 -3.06 -0.31
N ASN A 112 -9.01 -3.25 -0.31
CA ASN A 112 -8.14 -2.87 0.82
C ASN A 112 -8.25 -1.37 1.15
N TRP A 113 -8.20 -0.50 0.15
CA TRP A 113 -8.32 0.94 0.36
C TRP A 113 -9.77 1.38 0.59
N ALA A 114 -10.77 0.58 0.22
CA ALA A 114 -12.18 0.96 0.34
C ALA A 114 -12.64 1.00 1.81
N ALA A 115 -12.25 0.02 2.62
CA ALA A 115 -12.50 0.04 4.07
C ALA A 115 -11.76 1.21 4.74
N SER A 116 -10.47 1.39 4.41
CA SER A 116 -9.65 2.50 4.91
C SER A 116 -10.27 3.85 4.57
N ALA A 117 -10.72 4.05 3.33
CA ALA A 117 -11.35 5.29 2.88
C ALA A 117 -12.66 5.58 3.62
N ARG A 118 -13.46 4.56 3.94
CA ARG A 118 -14.71 4.74 4.71
C ARG A 118 -14.42 5.16 6.15
N LEU A 119 -13.46 4.50 6.81
CA LEU A 119 -13.06 4.89 8.17
C LEU A 119 -12.47 6.30 8.19
N ILE A 120 -11.56 6.61 7.26
CA ILE A 120 -10.97 7.94 7.12
C ILE A 120 -12.05 8.99 6.88
N GLY A 121 -12.97 8.75 5.95
CA GLY A 121 -14.05 9.68 5.64
C GLY A 121 -15.00 9.93 6.80
N LYS A 122 -15.24 8.91 7.64
CA LYS A 122 -16.03 9.04 8.88
C LYS A 122 -15.31 9.91 9.92
N GLU A 123 -14.00 9.76 10.06
CA GLU A 123 -13.20 10.38 11.12
C GLU A 123 -12.65 11.77 10.75
N LEU A 124 -12.28 11.97 9.49
CA LEU A 124 -11.60 13.16 8.97
C LEU A 124 -12.47 14.00 8.02
N GLY A 125 -13.62 13.47 7.59
CA GLY A 125 -14.48 14.11 6.59
C GLY A 125 -13.90 14.06 5.18
N ASP A 126 -14.17 15.11 4.41
CA ASP A 126 -13.75 15.20 3.01
C ASP A 126 -12.24 15.41 2.90
N CYS A 127 -11.55 14.47 2.25
CA CYS A 127 -10.10 14.47 2.09
C CYS A 127 -9.66 13.56 0.93
N ILE A 128 -8.37 13.58 0.62
CA ILE A 128 -7.72 12.61 -0.26
C ILE A 128 -6.98 11.61 0.61
N PHE A 129 -7.33 10.34 0.54
CA PHE A 129 -6.53 9.29 1.16
C PHE A 129 -5.42 8.90 0.20
N VAL A 130 -4.18 9.13 0.61
CA VAL A 130 -2.98 8.78 -0.15
C VAL A 130 -2.24 7.66 0.58
N ASP A 131 -2.05 6.53 -0.10
CA ASP A 131 -1.30 5.38 0.43
C ASP A 131 -0.15 5.05 -0.52
N VAL A 132 1.09 5.25 -0.06
CA VAL A 132 2.29 4.93 -0.82
C VAL A 132 2.89 3.63 -0.29
N GLY A 133 2.60 2.54 -1.00
CA GLY A 133 3.11 1.21 -0.71
C GLY A 133 4.54 1.00 -1.22
N SER A 134 4.93 -0.28 -1.32
CA SER A 134 6.24 -0.67 -1.87
C SER A 134 6.32 -0.52 -3.40
N THR A 135 5.19 -0.62 -4.10
CA THR A 135 5.11 -0.65 -5.57
C THR A 135 4.30 0.49 -6.16
N THR A 136 3.21 0.89 -5.50
CA THR A 136 2.21 1.82 -6.03
C THR A 136 1.93 2.95 -5.04
N SER A 137 1.38 4.04 -5.56
CA SER A 137 0.79 5.14 -4.80
C SER A 137 -0.69 5.25 -5.16
N ASP A 138 -1.57 4.97 -4.21
CA ASP A 138 -3.02 5.10 -4.35
C ASP A 138 -3.46 6.50 -3.91
N ILE A 139 -4.27 7.20 -4.72
CA ILE A 139 -4.72 8.58 -4.45
C ILE A 139 -6.25 8.60 -4.56
N ILE A 140 -6.91 8.48 -3.41
CA ILE A 140 -8.33 8.15 -3.30
C ILE A 140 -9.11 9.38 -2.80
N PRO A 141 -9.89 10.08 -3.65
CA PRO A 141 -10.74 11.17 -3.18
C PRO A 141 -11.90 10.63 -2.34
N ILE A 142 -12.15 11.24 -1.18
CA ILE A 142 -13.23 10.90 -0.25
C ILE A 142 -14.12 12.12 -0.07
N ILE A 143 -15.43 11.95 -0.33
CA ILE A 143 -16.45 13.00 -0.25
C ILE A 143 -17.69 12.43 0.43
N SER A 144 -18.20 13.13 1.44
CA SER A 144 -19.34 12.72 2.27
C SER A 144 -19.14 11.31 2.84
N GLY A 145 -17.91 11.02 3.27
CA GLY A 145 -17.51 9.76 3.85
C GLY A 145 -17.34 8.59 2.87
N GLU A 146 -17.61 8.75 1.57
CA GLU A 146 -17.42 7.72 0.54
C GLU A 146 -16.29 8.07 -0.43
N HIS A 147 -15.55 7.07 -0.90
CA HIS A 147 -14.58 7.31 -1.97
C HIS A 147 -15.28 7.60 -3.31
N LYS A 148 -14.61 8.38 -4.16
CA LYS A 148 -15.04 8.70 -5.54
C LYS A 148 -14.04 8.21 -6.61
N ALA A 149 -13.09 7.37 -6.20
CA ALA A 149 -12.11 6.75 -7.10
C ALA A 149 -12.76 5.86 -8.18
N GLY A 150 -12.04 5.66 -9.28
CA GLY A 150 -12.37 4.70 -10.32
C GLY A 150 -12.39 3.26 -9.78
N LEU A 151 -13.31 2.45 -10.31
CA LEU A 151 -13.52 1.07 -9.87
C LEU A 151 -12.52 0.06 -10.47
N THR A 152 -11.68 0.49 -11.41
CA THR A 152 -10.65 -0.36 -12.02
C THR A 152 -9.33 0.39 -12.05
N ASP A 153 -8.21 -0.34 -11.95
CA ASP A 153 -6.89 0.30 -11.98
C ASP A 153 -6.66 1.08 -13.26
N PHE A 154 -7.15 0.60 -14.41
CA PHE A 154 -7.10 1.37 -15.66
C PHE A 154 -7.79 2.74 -15.53
N LYS A 155 -9.01 2.78 -14.98
CA LYS A 155 -9.73 4.04 -14.76
C LYS A 155 -9.00 4.93 -13.76
N ARG A 156 -8.39 4.35 -12.72
CA ARG A 156 -7.65 5.07 -11.70
C ARG A 156 -6.37 5.68 -12.27
N MET A 157 -5.63 4.94 -13.09
CA MET A 157 -4.45 5.44 -13.82
C MET A 157 -4.82 6.61 -14.74
N VAL A 158 -5.92 6.51 -15.51
CA VAL A 158 -6.42 7.60 -16.37
C VAL A 158 -6.82 8.85 -15.56
N ARG A 159 -7.18 8.67 -14.29
CA ARG A 159 -7.66 9.73 -13.39
C ARG A 159 -6.59 10.23 -12.42
N SER A 160 -5.35 9.76 -12.51
CA SER A 160 -4.27 10.07 -11.56
C SER A 160 -4.58 9.64 -10.12
N GLU A 161 -5.45 8.63 -9.95
CA GLU A 161 -5.85 8.03 -8.68
C GLU A 161 -5.00 6.79 -8.33
N LEU A 162 -4.10 6.42 -9.23
CA LEU A 162 -3.11 5.36 -9.09
C LEU A 162 -1.85 5.79 -9.85
N VAL A 163 -0.72 5.81 -9.17
CA VAL A 163 0.61 6.01 -9.78
C VAL A 163 1.43 4.74 -9.52
N TYR A 164 2.03 4.18 -10.57
CA TYR A 164 2.82 2.95 -10.47
C TYR A 164 4.27 3.21 -10.03
N ALA A 165 4.40 3.93 -8.92
CA ALA A 165 5.65 4.20 -8.23
C ALA A 165 5.41 4.09 -6.72
N GLY A 166 6.20 3.26 -6.06
CA GLY A 166 6.17 3.05 -4.62
C GLY A 166 7.54 3.23 -4.01
N THR A 167 7.64 2.93 -2.72
CA THR A 167 8.84 3.21 -1.92
C THR A 167 9.97 2.23 -2.22
N LEU A 168 9.71 0.98 -2.61
CA LEU A 168 10.77 -0.05 -2.67
C LEU A 168 11.09 -0.56 -4.07
N ARG A 169 10.08 -0.78 -4.91
CA ARG A 169 10.18 -1.66 -6.09
C ARG A 169 10.28 -0.92 -7.42
N THR A 170 10.12 0.40 -7.43
CA THR A 170 10.10 1.18 -8.68
C THR A 170 11.47 1.17 -9.33
N ASN A 171 11.56 0.73 -10.59
CA ASN A 171 12.79 0.86 -11.38
C ASN A 171 13.11 2.35 -11.56
N LEU A 172 14.34 2.77 -11.25
CA LEU A 172 14.74 4.17 -11.38
C LEU A 172 14.67 4.68 -12.83
N ALA A 173 14.85 3.80 -13.82
CA ALA A 173 14.69 4.15 -15.23
C ALA A 173 13.25 4.57 -15.60
N ALA A 174 12.25 4.15 -14.82
CA ALA A 174 10.86 4.57 -15.01
C ALA A 174 10.59 5.99 -14.47
N LEU A 175 11.46 6.50 -13.60
CA LEU A 175 11.33 7.85 -13.01
C LEU A 175 12.23 8.86 -13.71
N LEU A 176 13.46 8.47 -14.04
CA LEU A 176 14.51 9.37 -14.51
C LEU A 176 15.02 8.94 -15.89
N GLU A 177 14.81 9.76 -16.92
CA GLU A 177 15.46 9.60 -18.24
C GLU A 177 16.95 10.01 -18.19
N LYS A 178 17.25 11.01 -17.34
CA LYS A 178 18.58 11.59 -17.17
C LYS A 178 18.80 11.98 -15.72
N VAL A 179 20.06 11.97 -15.29
CA VAL A 179 20.51 12.49 -14.00
C VAL A 179 21.59 13.55 -14.22
N LYS A 180 21.60 14.56 -13.36
CA LYS A 180 22.65 15.56 -13.30
C LYS A 180 23.77 15.03 -12.42
N LEU A 181 24.98 14.98 -12.97
CA LEU A 181 26.23 14.68 -12.28
C LEU A 181 27.12 15.92 -12.30
N ASP A 182 28.24 15.91 -11.58
CA ASP A 182 29.19 17.04 -11.55
C ASP A 182 29.72 17.37 -12.97
N ARG A 183 29.78 16.36 -13.84
CA ARG A 183 30.27 16.46 -15.22
C ARG A 183 29.20 16.84 -16.25
N GLY A 184 27.94 17.00 -15.83
CA GLY A 184 26.81 17.34 -16.69
C GLY A 184 25.66 16.35 -16.64
N TRP A 185 24.76 16.41 -17.62
CA TRP A 185 23.62 15.50 -17.72
C TRP A 185 24.01 14.15 -18.33
N CYS A 186 23.73 13.07 -17.61
CA CYS A 186 23.93 11.69 -18.05
C CYS A 186 22.59 11.01 -18.30
N ARG A 187 22.46 10.21 -19.37
CA ARG A 187 21.28 9.37 -19.59
C ARG A 187 21.34 8.16 -18.66
N THR A 188 20.19 7.74 -18.15
CA THR A 188 20.08 6.52 -17.37
C THR A 188 19.99 5.30 -18.28
N ALA A 189 20.54 4.16 -17.84
CA ALA A 189 20.31 2.86 -18.45
C ALA A 189 18.87 2.41 -18.17
N SER A 190 18.25 1.71 -19.13
CA SER A 190 16.89 1.15 -18.98
C SER A 190 16.85 -0.14 -18.16
N GLU A 191 17.99 -0.79 -17.97
CA GLU A 191 18.13 -2.03 -17.19
C GLU A 191 17.71 -1.84 -15.74
N LEU A 192 17.19 -2.92 -15.12
CA LEU A 192 16.78 -2.92 -13.71
C LEU A 192 18.02 -3.02 -12.80
N PHE A 193 18.84 -1.97 -12.77
CA PHE A 193 20.04 -1.93 -11.93
C PHE A 193 19.76 -1.52 -10.49
N ALA A 194 18.83 -0.60 -10.28
CA ALA A 194 18.49 -0.08 -8.95
C ALA A 194 16.99 0.22 -8.86
N THR A 195 16.48 0.24 -7.64
CA THR A 195 15.10 0.64 -7.35
C THR A 195 15.05 1.82 -6.38
N THR A 196 13.85 2.34 -6.14
CA THR A 196 13.61 3.38 -5.12
C THR A 196 14.06 2.98 -3.72
N ALA A 197 14.08 1.67 -3.38
CA ALA A 197 14.62 1.20 -2.11
C ALA A 197 16.10 1.56 -1.94
N ASP A 198 16.91 1.46 -3.00
CA ASP A 198 18.33 1.82 -2.96
C ASP A 198 18.51 3.31 -2.68
N ALA A 199 17.74 4.15 -3.38
CA ALA A 199 17.77 5.59 -3.17
C ALA A 199 17.35 5.98 -1.74
N TYR A 200 16.23 5.42 -1.26
CA TYR A 200 15.69 5.77 0.05
C TYR A 200 16.48 5.18 1.22
N LEU A 201 17.19 4.07 1.03
CA LEU A 201 18.13 3.59 2.04
C LEU A 201 19.33 4.53 2.16
N LEU A 202 19.85 5.04 1.04
CA LEU A 202 20.94 6.02 1.05
C LEU A 202 20.53 7.34 1.70
N LEU A 203 19.33 7.82 1.38
CA LEU A 203 18.77 9.05 1.95
C LEU A 203 18.25 8.89 3.38
N GLU A 204 18.35 7.69 3.96
CA GLU A 204 17.88 7.36 5.32
C GLU A 204 16.37 7.56 5.53
N GLU A 205 15.59 7.63 4.45
CA GLU A 205 14.13 7.65 4.48
C GLU A 205 13.55 6.27 4.85
N ILE A 206 14.32 5.22 4.57
CA ILE A 206 14.07 3.87 5.05
C ILE A 206 15.35 3.29 5.66
N ASN A 207 15.20 2.30 6.54
CA ASN A 207 16.31 1.53 7.09
C ASN A 207 16.40 0.12 6.44
N GLU A 208 17.46 -0.63 6.75
CA GLU A 208 17.68 -1.96 6.16
C GLU A 208 16.54 -2.94 6.44
N SER A 209 15.87 -2.85 7.59
CA SER A 209 14.74 -3.72 7.94
C SER A 209 13.49 -3.42 7.12
N MET A 210 13.34 -2.19 6.62
CA MET A 210 12.26 -1.76 5.74
C MET A 210 12.50 -2.14 4.27
N TYR A 211 13.76 -2.37 3.87
CA TYR A 211 14.12 -2.88 2.54
C TYR A 211 13.77 -4.37 2.40
N THR A 212 12.48 -4.69 2.39
CA THR A 212 11.99 -6.08 2.44
C THR A 212 11.93 -6.79 1.09
N CYS A 213 12.02 -6.07 -0.04
CA CYS A 213 12.02 -6.70 -1.35
C CYS A 213 13.40 -7.31 -1.68
N GLU A 214 13.43 -8.16 -2.71
CA GLU A 214 14.68 -8.65 -3.29
C GLU A 214 15.46 -7.49 -3.92
N THR A 215 16.79 -7.54 -3.80
CA THR A 215 17.70 -6.61 -4.47
C THR A 215 17.87 -7.04 -5.92
N THR A 216 18.05 -6.07 -6.82
CA THR A 216 18.11 -6.32 -8.27
C THR A 216 19.28 -7.21 -8.70
N ASP A 217 20.36 -7.20 -7.91
CA ASP A 217 21.57 -7.99 -8.14
C ASP A 217 21.75 -9.15 -7.16
N GLY A 218 20.78 -9.39 -6.28
CA GLY A 218 20.84 -10.42 -5.23
C GLY A 218 21.85 -10.14 -4.12
N ALA A 219 22.52 -8.99 -4.12
CA ALA A 219 23.48 -8.60 -3.07
C ALA A 219 22.76 -8.08 -1.81
N GLY A 220 23.55 -7.59 -0.85
CA GLY A 220 23.03 -7.10 0.44
C GLY A 220 22.16 -5.85 0.33
N ARG A 221 21.47 -5.57 1.44
CA ARG A 221 20.58 -4.41 1.66
C ARG A 221 21.24 -3.33 2.52
N ASN A 222 22.56 -3.17 2.37
CA ASN A 222 23.32 -2.13 3.06
C ASN A 222 23.60 -0.95 2.12
N LYS A 223 24.09 0.16 2.68
CA LYS A 223 24.40 1.38 1.92
C LYS A 223 25.42 1.15 0.81
N ILE A 224 26.46 0.34 1.04
CA ILE A 224 27.52 0.11 0.04
C ILE A 224 26.98 -0.66 -1.16
N ASP A 225 26.21 -1.71 -0.93
CA ASP A 225 25.59 -2.47 -2.04
C ASP A 225 24.57 -1.64 -2.80
N SER A 226 23.82 -0.78 -2.11
CA SER A 226 22.87 0.16 -2.75
C SER A 226 23.60 1.22 -3.57
N MET A 227 24.75 1.73 -3.10
CA MET A 227 25.61 2.64 -3.87
C MET A 227 26.11 1.97 -5.16
N ARG A 228 26.51 0.70 -5.11
CA ARG A 228 26.94 -0.05 -6.30
C ARG A 228 25.81 -0.16 -7.33
N ARG A 229 24.60 -0.48 -6.88
CA ARG A 229 23.41 -0.55 -7.75
C ARG A 229 23.07 0.81 -8.37
N LEU A 230 23.09 1.88 -7.57
CA LEU A 230 22.85 3.24 -8.07
C LEU A 230 23.91 3.71 -9.08
N ALA A 231 25.18 3.38 -8.88
CA ALA A 231 26.22 3.73 -9.85
C ALA A 231 25.99 3.09 -11.24
N ARG A 232 25.49 1.85 -11.27
CA ARG A 232 25.18 1.14 -12.53
C ARG A 232 24.05 1.79 -13.32
N VAL A 233 23.20 2.62 -12.71
CA VAL A 233 22.15 3.38 -13.41
C VAL A 233 22.72 4.29 -14.49
N VAL A 234 23.96 4.77 -14.33
CA VAL A 234 24.69 5.55 -15.34
C VAL A 234 25.82 4.76 -15.99
N CYS A 235 25.71 3.42 -15.99
CA CYS A 235 26.71 2.47 -16.48
C CYS A 235 28.11 2.65 -15.87
N ALA A 236 28.18 3.09 -14.61
CA ALA A 236 29.41 3.29 -13.86
C ALA A 236 29.53 2.33 -12.67
N ASP A 237 30.69 2.34 -12.02
CA ASP A 237 30.91 1.75 -10.71
C ASP A 237 31.52 2.75 -9.70
N LEU A 238 31.81 2.27 -8.48
CA LEU A 238 32.35 3.09 -7.38
C LEU A 238 33.78 3.60 -7.62
N SER A 239 34.47 3.13 -8.68
CA SER A 239 35.78 3.65 -9.09
C SER A 239 35.67 4.81 -10.08
N GLU A 240 34.54 4.94 -10.77
CA GLU A 240 34.32 5.95 -11.82
C GLU A 240 33.58 7.20 -11.34
N ILE A 241 32.61 7.04 -10.43
CA ILE A 241 31.83 8.13 -9.84
C ILE A 241 31.99 8.18 -8.32
N LYS A 242 31.94 9.40 -7.77
CA LYS A 242 32.15 9.63 -6.34
C LYS A 242 30.88 9.36 -5.55
N GLU A 243 31.03 9.04 -4.26
CA GLU A 243 29.90 8.88 -3.33
C GLU A 243 28.92 10.06 -3.39
N LYS A 244 29.41 11.31 -3.38
CA LYS A 244 28.57 12.50 -3.55
C LYS A 244 27.66 12.42 -4.79
N GLU A 245 28.19 12.01 -5.94
CA GLU A 245 27.41 11.90 -7.18
C GLU A 245 26.33 10.81 -7.07
N ILE A 246 26.59 9.75 -6.29
CA ILE A 246 25.60 8.69 -6.02
C ILE A 246 24.46 9.21 -5.13
N TYR A 247 24.77 10.00 -4.10
CA TYR A 247 23.75 10.68 -3.29
C TYR A 247 22.98 11.73 -4.10
N ASP A 248 23.64 12.42 -5.03
CA ASP A 248 22.98 13.34 -5.96
C ASP A 248 22.00 12.60 -6.88
N ILE A 249 22.31 11.37 -7.32
CA ILE A 249 21.36 10.50 -8.04
C ILE A 249 20.16 10.15 -7.13
N ALA A 250 20.41 9.67 -5.92
CA ALA A 250 19.34 9.30 -4.97
C ALA A 250 18.41 10.48 -4.65
N SER A 251 18.97 11.68 -4.46
CA SER A 251 18.21 12.91 -4.22
C SER A 251 17.33 13.28 -5.41
N GLN A 252 17.83 13.12 -6.64
CA GLN A 252 17.03 13.33 -7.86
C GLN A 252 15.89 12.31 -8.02
N VAL A 253 16.08 11.07 -7.56
CA VAL A 253 14.99 10.07 -7.49
C VAL A 253 13.88 10.56 -6.59
N LYS A 254 14.21 10.97 -5.36
CA LYS A 254 13.24 11.48 -4.39
C LYS A 254 12.49 12.69 -4.95
N GLU A 255 13.23 13.69 -5.45
CA GLU A 255 12.67 14.90 -6.04
C GLU A 255 11.67 14.59 -7.17
N LYS A 256 12.04 13.68 -8.08
CA LYS A 256 11.17 13.30 -9.18
C LYS A 256 9.93 12.54 -8.71
N GLN A 257 10.07 11.60 -7.77
CA GLN A 257 8.93 10.85 -7.26
C GLN A 257 7.96 11.75 -6.47
N VAL A 258 8.46 12.66 -5.64
CA VAL A 258 7.63 13.66 -4.94
C VAL A 258 6.92 14.57 -5.95
N SER A 259 7.60 15.02 -7.00
CA SER A 259 6.98 15.85 -8.04
C SER A 259 5.84 15.13 -8.77
N VAL A 260 6.05 13.88 -9.18
CA VAL A 260 5.01 13.05 -9.83
C VAL A 260 3.83 12.81 -8.90
N LEU A 261 4.10 12.53 -7.61
CA LEU A 261 3.05 12.33 -6.62
C LEU A 261 2.26 13.62 -6.36
N ALA A 262 2.94 14.76 -6.23
CA ALA A 262 2.31 16.06 -6.04
C ALA A 262 1.43 16.47 -7.22
N GLU A 263 1.90 16.23 -8.46
CA GLU A 263 1.11 16.44 -9.68
C GLU A 263 -0.18 15.62 -9.66
N ALA A 264 -0.07 14.31 -9.41
CA ALA A 264 -1.23 13.42 -9.36
C ALA A 264 -2.22 13.78 -8.23
N ILE A 265 -1.70 14.13 -7.04
CA ILE A 265 -2.52 14.63 -5.93
C ILE A 265 -3.22 15.94 -6.31
N SER A 266 -2.54 16.87 -6.97
CA SER A 266 -3.11 18.15 -7.41
C SER A 266 -4.28 17.93 -8.38
N GLU A 267 -4.12 17.04 -9.37
CA GLU A 267 -5.19 16.73 -10.33
C GLU A 267 -6.42 16.13 -9.64
N VAL A 268 -6.21 15.20 -8.69
CA VAL A 268 -7.31 14.61 -7.91
C VAL A 268 -7.96 15.67 -7.00
N ALA A 269 -7.15 16.53 -6.38
CA ALA A 269 -7.61 17.61 -5.52
C ALA A 269 -8.48 18.62 -6.27
N GLU A 270 -8.01 19.13 -7.41
CA GLU A 270 -8.72 20.10 -8.24
C GLU A 270 -10.05 19.55 -8.75
N ARG A 271 -10.04 18.29 -9.25
CA ARG A 271 -11.26 17.64 -9.76
C ARG A 271 -12.35 17.49 -8.69
N ASN A 272 -11.96 17.36 -7.43
CA ASN A 272 -12.87 17.04 -6.33
C ASN A 272 -13.05 18.18 -5.31
N GLY A 273 -12.32 19.31 -5.45
CA GLY A 273 -12.37 20.43 -4.52
C GLY A 273 -11.78 20.13 -3.13
N LEU A 274 -10.76 19.27 -3.04
CA LEU A 274 -10.19 18.79 -1.78
C LEU A 274 -8.83 19.44 -1.50
N LYS A 275 -8.50 19.68 -0.21
CA LYS A 275 -7.20 20.27 0.23
C LYS A 275 -6.59 19.60 1.47
N ARG A 276 -7.20 18.51 1.92
CA ARG A 276 -6.76 17.72 3.07
C ARG A 276 -6.33 16.35 2.57
N ILE A 277 -5.20 15.87 3.06
CA ILE A 277 -4.63 14.55 2.77
C ILE A 277 -4.59 13.73 4.05
N ALA A 278 -5.03 12.48 3.96
CA ALA A 278 -4.71 11.43 4.93
C ALA A 278 -3.57 10.58 4.33
N ALA A 279 -2.39 10.59 4.95
CA ALA A 279 -1.18 9.96 4.45
C ALA A 279 -0.94 8.61 5.12
N ALA A 280 -0.76 7.54 4.35
CA ALA A 280 -0.46 6.20 4.84
C ALA A 280 0.61 5.49 4.01
N GLY A 281 1.01 4.32 4.48
CA GLY A 281 1.95 3.44 3.81
C GLY A 281 3.40 3.74 4.16
N LEU A 282 4.30 2.96 3.57
CA LEU A 282 5.74 3.09 3.80
C LEU A 282 6.28 4.44 3.30
N GLY A 283 5.62 5.03 2.30
CA GLY A 283 6.01 6.29 1.68
C GLY A 283 5.36 7.53 2.30
N GLU A 284 4.92 7.50 3.56
CA GLU A 284 4.35 8.69 4.23
C GLU A 284 5.26 9.94 4.13
N PHE A 285 6.58 9.76 4.10
CA PHE A 285 7.55 10.84 3.92
C PHE A 285 7.40 11.53 2.55
N LEU A 286 7.13 10.77 1.47
CA LEU A 286 6.86 11.31 0.14
C LEU A 286 5.56 12.11 0.12
N ILE A 287 4.53 11.59 0.79
CA ILE A 287 3.21 12.23 0.84
C ILE A 287 3.28 13.56 1.59
N LYS A 288 3.99 13.59 2.74
CA LYS A 288 4.19 14.80 3.53
C LYS A 288 4.88 15.88 2.70
N GLU A 289 5.97 15.55 2.02
CA GLU A 289 6.68 16.52 1.18
C GLU A 289 5.83 16.99 -0.01
N ALA A 290 5.06 16.09 -0.65
CA ALA A 290 4.12 16.46 -1.71
C ALA A 290 3.03 17.40 -1.19
N ALA A 291 2.46 17.12 -0.01
CA ALA A 291 1.44 17.95 0.62
C ALA A 291 1.96 19.35 0.97
N GLU A 292 3.19 19.44 1.48
CA GLU A 292 3.87 20.71 1.78
C GLU A 292 4.02 21.58 0.52
N ARG A 293 4.44 20.99 -0.61
CA ARG A 293 4.56 21.70 -1.90
C ARG A 293 3.22 22.24 -2.40
N LEU A 294 2.14 21.50 -2.17
CA LEU A 294 0.78 21.88 -2.57
C LEU A 294 0.11 22.85 -1.59
N GLY A 295 0.70 23.06 -0.40
CA GLY A 295 0.07 23.82 0.68
C GLY A 295 -1.18 23.14 1.24
N PHE A 296 -1.23 21.81 1.23
CA PHE A 296 -2.36 21.02 1.71
C PHE A 296 -2.16 20.58 3.17
N GLU A 297 -3.26 20.45 3.92
CA GLU A 297 -3.24 19.86 5.26
C GLU A 297 -2.90 18.36 5.13
N CYS A 298 -1.91 17.88 5.87
CA CYS A 298 -1.51 16.47 5.83
C CYS A 298 -1.66 15.82 7.22
N ILE A 299 -2.51 14.79 7.30
CA ILE A 299 -2.76 14.01 8.50
C ILE A 299 -2.14 12.64 8.33
N SER A 300 -1.13 12.32 9.14
CA SER A 300 -0.48 11.02 9.15
C SER A 300 -1.39 9.95 9.77
N VAL A 301 -1.61 8.84 9.05
CA VAL A 301 -2.36 7.69 9.56
C VAL A 301 -1.58 7.02 10.69
N SER A 302 -0.28 6.84 10.56
CA SER A 302 0.56 6.34 11.67
C SER A 302 0.58 7.30 12.87
N GLY A 303 0.56 8.61 12.64
CA GLY A 303 0.47 9.61 13.71
C GLY A 303 -0.88 9.62 14.44
N ARG A 304 -1.99 9.37 13.73
CA ARG A 304 -3.34 9.40 14.31
C ARG A 304 -3.78 8.07 14.94
N TRP A 305 -3.45 6.94 14.31
CA TRP A 305 -3.87 5.60 14.77
C TRP A 305 -2.73 4.79 15.37
N GLY A 306 -1.48 5.25 15.29
CA GLY A 306 -0.30 4.52 15.74
C GLY A 306 0.35 3.71 14.63
N GLU A 307 1.68 3.55 14.71
CA GLU A 307 2.48 2.87 13.68
C GLU A 307 2.07 1.41 13.44
N GLU A 308 1.78 0.67 14.51
CA GLU A 308 1.37 -0.73 14.40
C GLU A 308 0.03 -0.87 13.66
N ILE A 309 -0.96 -0.03 13.99
CA ILE A 309 -2.25 -0.04 13.31
C ILE A 309 -2.09 0.39 11.84
N SER A 310 -1.23 1.36 11.55
CA SER A 310 -0.96 1.80 10.17
C SER A 310 -0.50 0.65 9.26
N LYS A 311 0.35 -0.27 9.77
CA LYS A 311 0.82 -1.45 9.02
C LYS A 311 -0.31 -2.40 8.60
N VAL A 312 -1.42 -2.40 9.34
CA VAL A 312 -2.59 -3.28 9.14
C VAL A 312 -3.87 -2.48 8.89
N PHE A 313 -3.76 -1.23 8.44
CA PHE A 313 -4.86 -0.27 8.46
C PHE A 313 -6.15 -0.74 7.75
N PRO A 314 -6.10 -1.43 6.58
CA PRO A 314 -7.30 -2.01 5.98
C PRO A 314 -8.05 -2.99 6.87
N ALA A 315 -7.34 -3.86 7.59
CA ALA A 315 -7.92 -4.81 8.52
C ALA A 315 -8.55 -4.09 9.73
N TYR A 316 -7.85 -3.09 10.28
CA TYR A 316 -8.38 -2.28 11.38
C TYR A 316 -9.65 -1.52 10.97
N ALA A 317 -9.64 -0.91 9.79
CA ALA A 317 -10.78 -0.20 9.23
C ALA A 317 -11.97 -1.13 9.01
N ALA A 318 -11.75 -2.32 8.46
CA ALA A 318 -12.79 -3.31 8.27
C ALA A 318 -13.43 -3.73 9.61
N ALA A 319 -12.61 -3.99 10.63
CA ALA A 319 -13.08 -4.34 11.97
C ALA A 319 -13.94 -3.21 12.57
N GLY A 320 -13.45 -1.97 12.52
CA GLY A 320 -14.17 -0.81 13.07
C GLY A 320 -15.48 -0.49 12.35
N LEU A 321 -15.55 -0.73 11.03
CA LEU A 321 -16.79 -0.59 10.27
C LEU A 321 -17.84 -1.63 10.69
N LEU A 322 -17.43 -2.87 10.95
CA LEU A 322 -18.33 -3.95 11.36
C LEU A 322 -18.82 -3.77 12.80
N ASP A 323 -17.93 -3.32 13.69
CA ASP A 323 -18.26 -3.06 15.10
C ASP A 323 -19.24 -1.88 15.26
N ALA A 324 -19.17 -0.90 14.36
CA ALA A 324 -20.07 0.25 14.33
C ALA A 324 -21.47 -0.05 13.75
N GLN A 325 -21.72 -1.24 13.19
CA GLN A 325 -23.06 -1.59 12.71
C GLN A 325 -23.99 -1.91 13.89
N PRO A 326 -25.16 -1.25 14.00
CA PRO A 326 -26.16 -1.66 14.97
C PRO A 326 -26.61 -3.09 14.69
N PHE A 327 -26.86 -3.85 15.76
CA PHE A 327 -27.40 -5.21 15.71
C PHE A 327 -28.79 -5.27 15.06
#